data_AF-A0A7C8E795-F1
#
_entry.id   AF-A0A7C8E795-F1
#
_cell.length_a   1.000
_cell.length_b   1.000
_cell.length_c   1.000
_cell.angle_alpha   90.00
_cell.angle_beta   90.00
_cell.angle_gamma   90.00
#
_symmetry.space_group_name_H-M   'P 1'
#
loop_
_entity.id
_entity.type
_entity.pdbx_description
1 polymer ?
#
loop_
_entity_poly.entity_id
_entity_poly.type
_entity_poly.pdbx_seq_one_letter_code
_entity_poly.pdbx_strand_id
1 'polypeptide(L)'
;MAAKQLLFDESARQAILRGITVLTDAVKATLGPRGRNVIIDRKFGSPNITKDGVTVAKEIELKDPYENMGAQLLREVASKTSDVAGDGTTTATVLAYSIYKEGMKHVTSGANAIDLKRGIDKAVETVVENLKKMSKPVAEKKEIAQVGTISANNDA
;
A
#
# COMPACT_ATOMS: atom_id res chain seq x y z
N MET A 1 23.50 13.34 22.08
CA MET A 1 22.38 13.03 21.17
C MET A 1 22.40 14.02 20.03
N ALA A 2 22.18 13.58 18.78
CA ALA A 2 22.05 14.50 17.65
C ALA A 2 20.79 15.38 17.80
N ALA A 3 20.87 16.63 17.33
CA ALA A 3 19.75 17.56 17.33
C ALA A 3 18.59 17.02 16.49
N LYS A 4 17.35 17.31 16.89
CA LYS A 4 16.13 16.88 16.18
C LYS A 4 15.61 18.03 15.31
N GLN A 5 15.15 17.68 14.10
CA GLN A 5 14.47 18.62 13.21
C GLN A 5 12.96 18.46 13.39
N LEU A 6 12.23 19.58 13.36
CA LEU A 6 10.79 19.61 13.57
C LEU A 6 10.11 20.27 12.38
N LEU A 7 9.00 19.69 11.95
CA LEU A 7 8.15 20.19 10.87
C LEU A 7 6.70 20.06 11.34
N PHE A 8 5.87 21.07 11.04
CA PHE A 8 4.54 21.18 11.62
C PHE A 8 3.45 21.33 10.56
N ASP A 9 2.22 21.02 10.98
CA ASP A 9 0.99 21.28 10.24
C ASP A 9 1.01 20.79 8.79
N GLU A 10 0.63 21.65 7.85
CA GLU A 10 0.51 21.33 6.45
C GLU A 10 1.86 20.97 5.82
N SER A 11 2.94 21.66 6.21
CA SER A 11 4.27 21.38 5.68
C SER A 11 4.72 19.94 6.00
N ALA A 12 4.43 19.46 7.21
CA ALA A 12 4.70 18.08 7.62
C ALA A 12 3.83 17.09 6.85
N ARG A 13 2.52 17.36 6.74
CA ARG A 13 1.58 16.49 6.02
C ARG A 13 1.92 16.37 4.53
N GLN A 14 2.33 17.47 3.89
CA GLN A 14 2.75 17.48 2.50
C GLN A 14 4.05 16.69 2.29
N ALA A 15 5.02 16.79 3.20
CA ALA A 15 6.24 15.99 3.12
C ALA A 15 5.94 14.48 3.22
N ILE A 16 5.09 14.09 4.18
CA ILE A 16 4.63 12.70 4.31
C ILE A 16 3.89 12.24 3.04
N LEU A 17 3.00 13.07 2.49
CA LEU A 17 2.27 12.75 1.25
C LEU A 17 3.21 12.51 0.07
N ARG A 18 4.27 13.31 -0.09
CA ARG A 18 5.26 13.11 -1.16
C ARG A 18 5.93 11.74 -1.04
N GLY A 19 6.33 11.37 0.17
CA GLY A 19 6.89 10.04 0.46
C GLY A 19 5.95 8.89 0.12
N ILE A 20 4.71 8.97 0.59
CA ILE A 20 3.64 7.99 0.29
C ILE A 20 3.40 7.90 -1.23
N THR A 21 3.41 9.04 -1.92
CA THR A 21 3.20 9.12 -3.37
C THR A 21 4.29 8.36 -4.13
N VAL A 22 5.57 8.59 -3.79
CA VAL A 22 6.69 7.92 -4.44
C VAL A 22 6.59 6.41 -4.28
N LEU A 23 6.31 5.92 -3.06
CA LEU A 23 6.16 4.48 -2.83
C LEU A 23 4.97 3.90 -3.60
N THR A 24 3.84 4.60 -3.58
CA THR A 24 2.62 4.15 -4.27
C THR A 24 2.81 4.09 -5.78
N ASP A 25 3.48 5.09 -6.36
CA ASP A 25 3.69 5.16 -7.80
C ASP A 25 4.58 4.03 -8.33
N ALA A 26 5.56 3.61 -7.55
CA ALA A 26 6.39 2.45 -7.86
C ALA A 26 5.61 1.13 -7.73
N VAL A 27 4.90 0.95 -6.63
CA VAL A 27 4.18 -0.30 -6.32
C VAL A 27 2.95 -0.50 -7.20
N LYS A 28 2.18 0.55 -7.50
CA LYS A 28 0.95 0.42 -8.32
C LYS A 28 1.22 -0.05 -9.74
N ALA A 29 2.44 0.15 -10.25
CA ALA A 29 2.83 -0.30 -11.60
C ALA A 29 2.78 -1.83 -11.74
N THR A 30 2.89 -2.56 -10.62
CA THR A 30 2.86 -4.03 -10.61
C THR A 30 1.47 -4.62 -10.40
N LEU A 31 0.44 -3.79 -10.16
CA LEU A 31 -0.90 -4.25 -9.80
C LEU A 31 -1.61 -4.99 -10.97
N GLY A 32 -2.13 -6.18 -10.65
CA GLY A 32 -3.05 -6.94 -11.52
C GLY A 32 -2.36 -7.74 -12.65
N PRO A 33 -3.15 -8.44 -13.49
CA PRO A 33 -2.63 -9.36 -14.50
C PRO A 33 -1.83 -8.67 -15.62
N ARG A 34 -2.04 -7.36 -15.80
CA ARG A 34 -1.29 -6.51 -16.73
C ARG A 34 -0.24 -5.64 -16.03
N GLY A 35 0.10 -5.99 -14.79
CA GLY A 35 1.18 -5.37 -14.03
C GLY A 35 2.50 -5.43 -14.80
N ARG A 36 3.24 -4.33 -14.76
CA ARG A 36 4.54 -4.16 -15.42
C ARG A 36 5.66 -4.57 -14.48
N ASN A 37 6.79 -4.91 -15.07
CA ASN A 37 7.99 -5.22 -14.31
C ASN A 37 8.59 -3.94 -13.73
N VAL A 38 9.12 -4.04 -12.52
CA VAL A 38 9.98 -3.05 -11.89
C VAL A 38 11.40 -3.60 -11.90
N ILE A 39 12.35 -2.75 -12.31
CA ILE A 39 13.77 -3.09 -12.38
C ILE A 39 14.45 -2.40 -11.19
N ILE A 40 15.11 -3.20 -10.35
CA ILE A 40 15.80 -2.77 -9.14
C ILE A 40 17.29 -3.00 -9.34
N ASP A 41 18.08 -1.95 -9.13
CA ASP A 41 19.53 -2.03 -9.23
C ASP A 41 20.14 -2.95 -8.17
N ARG A 42 21.28 -3.56 -8.50
CA ARG A 42 22.08 -4.36 -7.57
C ARG A 42 23.55 -3.95 -7.70
N LYS A 43 24.22 -3.78 -6.56
CA LYS A 43 25.64 -3.39 -6.53
C LYS A 43 26.57 -4.36 -7.27
N PHE A 44 26.18 -5.62 -7.42
CA PHE A 44 26.93 -6.65 -8.13
C PHE A 44 25.97 -7.54 -8.93
N GLY A 45 26.38 -7.88 -10.16
CA GLY A 45 25.62 -8.76 -11.06
C GLY A 45 24.48 -8.07 -11.80
N SER A 46 23.53 -8.86 -12.28
CA SER A 46 22.36 -8.40 -13.04
C SER A 46 21.33 -7.71 -12.13
N PRO A 47 20.56 -6.72 -12.63
CA PRO A 47 19.49 -6.09 -11.86
C PRO A 47 18.39 -7.10 -11.52
N ASN A 48 17.68 -6.86 -10.43
CA ASN A 48 16.53 -7.65 -10.05
C ASN A 48 15.29 -7.16 -10.80
N ILE A 49 14.60 -8.06 -11.51
CA ILE A 49 13.37 -7.74 -12.24
C ILE A 49 12.23 -8.45 -11.52
N THR A 50 11.25 -7.68 -11.03
CA THR A 50 10.14 -8.23 -10.24
C THR A 50 8.81 -7.59 -10.58
N LYS A 51 7.73 -8.34 -10.36
CA LYS A 51 6.34 -7.85 -10.30
C LYS A 51 5.77 -7.90 -8.89
N ASP A 52 6.55 -8.33 -7.91
CA ASP A 52 6.10 -8.37 -6.53
C ASP A 52 6.15 -6.97 -5.91
N GLY A 53 4.97 -6.41 -5.59
CA GLY A 53 4.83 -5.11 -4.96
C GLY A 53 5.49 -5.03 -3.57
N VAL A 54 5.61 -6.15 -2.84
CA VAL A 54 6.29 -6.18 -1.54
C VAL A 54 7.79 -6.00 -1.69
N THR A 55 8.39 -6.72 -2.63
CA THR A 55 9.79 -6.56 -2.99
C THR A 55 10.07 -5.13 -3.43
N VAL A 56 9.22 -4.55 -4.27
CA VAL A 56 9.36 -3.14 -4.71
C VAL A 56 9.29 -2.18 -3.51
N ALA A 57 8.29 -2.33 -2.63
CA ALA A 57 8.13 -1.47 -1.47
C ALA A 57 9.31 -1.54 -0.47
N LYS A 58 9.96 -2.71 -0.36
CA LYS A 58 11.11 -2.93 0.53
C LYS A 58 12.35 -2.16 0.10
N GLU A 59 12.53 -1.97 -1.20
CA GLU A 59 13.70 -1.30 -1.80
C GLU A 59 13.56 0.23 -1.83
N ILE A 60 12.42 0.77 -1.39
CA ILE A 60 12.17 2.22 -1.41
C ILE A 60 12.65 2.82 -0.08
N GLU A 61 13.71 3.61 -0.19
CA GLU A 61 14.25 4.45 0.87
C GLU A 61 14.54 5.84 0.30
N LEU A 62 13.99 6.88 0.94
CA LEU A 62 14.08 8.25 0.46
C LEU A 62 15.14 9.02 1.23
N LYS A 63 15.83 9.94 0.54
CA LYS A 63 16.90 10.77 1.14
C LYS A 63 16.35 11.78 2.14
N ASP A 64 15.20 12.37 1.84
CA ASP A 64 14.54 13.30 2.76
C ASP A 64 13.92 12.53 3.93
N PRO A 65 14.26 12.85 5.19
CA PRO A 65 13.79 12.09 6.35
C PRO A 65 12.27 12.11 6.53
N TYR A 66 11.60 13.21 6.17
CA TYR A 66 10.15 13.36 6.32
C TYR A 66 9.40 12.59 5.24
N GLU A 67 9.86 12.66 3.99
CA GLU A 67 9.33 11.85 2.90
C GLU A 67 9.58 10.36 3.18
N ASN A 68 10.79 10.00 3.62
CA ASN A 68 11.10 8.61 3.95
C ASN A 68 10.17 8.09 5.05
N MET A 69 9.86 8.89 6.07
CA MET A 69 8.90 8.51 7.11
C MET A 69 7.53 8.16 6.53
N GLY A 70 7.03 8.93 5.57
CA GLY A 70 5.77 8.63 4.87
C GLY A 70 5.84 7.34 4.06
N ALA A 71 6.94 7.11 3.34
CA ALA A 71 7.18 5.86 2.62
C ALA A 71 7.25 4.66 3.57
N GLN A 72 7.97 4.77 4.70
CA GLN A 72 8.10 3.68 5.67
C GLN A 72 6.76 3.32 6.33
N LEU A 73 5.91 4.31 6.63
CA LEU A 73 4.56 4.05 7.15
C LEU A 73 3.73 3.25 6.16
N LEU A 74 3.78 3.60 4.87
CA LEU A 74 3.03 2.88 3.84
C LEU A 74 3.60 1.48 3.56
N ARG A 75 4.93 1.33 3.65
CA ARG A 75 5.61 0.02 3.58
C ARG A 75 5.14 -0.90 4.70
N GLU A 76 4.97 -0.38 5.91
CA GLU A 76 4.47 -1.17 7.04
C GLU A 76 3.04 -1.67 6.82
N VAL A 77 2.17 -0.82 6.25
CA VAL A 77 0.81 -1.22 5.84
C VAL A 77 0.88 -2.38 4.82
N ALA A 78 1.72 -2.24 3.79
CA ALA A 78 1.88 -3.28 2.78
C ALA A 78 2.41 -4.61 3.37
N SER A 79 3.40 -4.55 4.27
CA SER A 79 3.98 -5.73 4.89
C SER A 79 2.96 -6.49 5.74
N LYS A 80 2.21 -5.79 6.60
CA LYS A 80 1.23 -6.41 7.50
C LYS A 80 0.13 -7.16 6.76
N THR A 81 -0.30 -6.65 5.60
CA THR A 81 -1.26 -7.37 4.74
C THR A 81 -0.66 -8.66 4.21
N SER A 82 0.60 -8.63 3.75
CA SER A 82 1.32 -9.82 3.28
C SER A 82 1.47 -10.88 4.36
N ASP A 83 1.81 -10.46 5.57
CA ASP A 83 2.15 -11.38 6.66
C ASP A 83 0.95 -12.24 7.10
N VAL A 84 -0.26 -11.68 6.98
CA VAL A 84 -1.50 -12.36 7.38
C VAL A 84 -2.19 -13.05 6.19
N ALA A 85 -2.25 -12.38 5.03
CA ALA A 85 -3.05 -12.84 3.88
C ALA A 85 -2.23 -13.46 2.75
N GLY A 86 -0.91 -13.24 2.72
CA GLY A 86 -0.03 -13.70 1.63
C GLY A 86 -0.14 -12.93 0.31
N ASP A 87 -1.13 -12.05 0.16
CA ASP A 87 -1.39 -11.22 -1.02
C ASP A 87 -2.10 -9.90 -0.61
N GLY A 88 -2.35 -8.99 -1.55
CA GLY A 88 -3.15 -7.78 -1.35
C GLY A 88 -2.33 -6.56 -0.94
N THR A 89 -1.00 -6.68 -0.89
CA THR A 89 -0.07 -5.62 -0.45
C THR A 89 -0.11 -4.39 -1.34
N THR A 90 -0.16 -4.60 -2.65
CA THR A 90 -0.29 -3.55 -3.65
C THR A 90 -1.64 -2.85 -3.53
N THR A 91 -2.72 -3.61 -3.32
CA THR A 91 -4.06 -3.08 -3.10
C THR A 91 -4.13 -2.24 -1.83
N ALA A 92 -3.57 -2.73 -0.72
CA ALA A 92 -3.51 -2.01 0.55
C ALA A 92 -2.76 -0.67 0.41
N THR A 93 -1.65 -0.68 -0.33
CA THR A 93 -0.84 0.51 -0.63
C THR A 93 -1.65 1.56 -1.40
N VAL A 94 -2.32 1.15 -2.48
CA VAL A 94 -3.12 2.05 -3.34
C VAL A 94 -4.33 2.61 -2.59
N LEU A 95 -5.01 1.79 -1.78
CA LEU A 95 -6.13 2.23 -0.95
C LEU A 95 -5.68 3.23 0.12
N ALA A 96 -4.60 2.93 0.84
CA ALA A 96 -4.05 3.82 1.87
C ALA A 96 -3.62 5.17 1.29
N TYR A 97 -2.97 5.19 0.13
CA TYR A 97 -2.66 6.43 -0.60
C TYR A 97 -3.91 7.24 -0.91
N SER A 98 -4.94 6.60 -1.47
CA SER A 98 -6.16 7.26 -1.90
C SER A 98 -6.91 7.88 -0.71
N ILE A 99 -7.05 7.11 0.39
CA ILE A 99 -7.68 7.58 1.63
C ILE A 99 -6.91 8.74 2.22
N TYR A 100 -5.58 8.63 2.31
CA TYR A 100 -4.75 9.69 2.88
C TYR A 100 -4.82 10.96 2.05
N LYS A 101 -4.68 10.86 0.72
CA LYS A 101 -4.72 12.00 -0.21
C LYS A 101 -6.04 12.75 -0.13
N GLU A 102 -7.17 12.06 -0.17
CA GLU A 102 -8.49 12.71 -0.07
C GLU A 102 -8.74 13.27 1.35
N GLY A 103 -8.32 12.53 2.39
CA GLY A 103 -8.39 13.02 3.76
C GLY A 103 -7.62 14.33 3.96
N MET A 104 -6.44 14.47 3.35
CA MET A 104 -5.66 15.70 3.39
C MET A 104 -6.38 16.89 2.78
N LYS A 105 -7.08 16.71 1.65
CA LYS A 105 -7.87 17.81 1.05
C LYS A 105 -8.95 18.31 2.01
N HIS A 106 -9.65 17.40 2.69
CA HIS A 106 -10.69 17.77 3.64
C HIS A 106 -10.14 18.44 4.91
N VAL A 107 -9.00 17.97 5.42
CA VAL A 107 -8.32 18.61 6.54
C VAL A 107 -7.88 20.03 6.17
N THR A 108 -7.31 20.23 4.97
CA THR A 108 -6.94 21.56 4.48
C THR A 108 -8.17 22.47 4.32
N SER A 109 -9.35 21.93 3.98
CA SER A 109 -10.61 22.70 3.96
C SER A 109 -11.22 22.96 5.34
N GLY A 110 -10.53 22.64 6.43
CA GLY A 110 -10.96 22.91 7.80
C GLY A 110 -11.75 21.78 8.49
N ALA A 111 -11.83 20.60 7.88
CA ALA A 111 -12.47 19.45 8.54
C ALA A 111 -11.60 18.93 9.70
N ASN A 112 -12.25 18.45 10.76
CA ASN A 112 -11.57 17.83 11.88
C ASN A 112 -11.02 16.45 11.49
N ALA A 113 -9.70 16.28 11.59
CA ALA A 113 -9.01 15.04 11.21
C ALA A 113 -9.48 13.81 12.03
N ILE A 114 -9.82 14.00 13.31
CA ILE A 114 -10.31 12.92 14.18
C ILE A 114 -11.71 12.46 13.77
N ASP A 115 -12.57 13.40 13.38
CA ASP A 115 -13.93 13.06 12.92
C ASP A 115 -13.90 12.39 11.54
N LEU A 116 -13.00 12.83 10.64
CA LEU A 116 -12.73 12.12 9.39
C LEU A 116 -12.28 10.68 9.65
N LYS A 117 -11.33 10.48 10.58
CA LYS A 117 -10.87 9.15 10.96
C LYS A 117 -12.02 8.28 11.47
N ARG A 118 -12.85 8.79 12.39
CA ARG A 118 -14.03 8.08 12.91
C ARG A 118 -15.02 7.69 11.80
N GLY A 119 -15.23 8.58 10.83
CA GLY A 119 -16.06 8.30 9.66
C GLY A 119 -15.49 7.19 8.78
N ILE A 120 -14.18 7.23 8.52
CA ILE A 120 -13.46 6.19 7.77
C ILE A 120 -13.57 4.84 8.49
N ASP A 121 -13.33 4.80 9.79
CA ASP A 121 -13.41 3.54 10.57
C ASP A 121 -14.78 2.88 10.44
N LYS A 122 -15.87 3.64 10.62
CA LYS A 122 -17.26 3.16 10.47
C LYS A 122 -17.57 2.67 9.05
N ALA A 123 -17.06 3.38 8.04
CA ALA A 123 -17.24 2.99 6.65
C ALA A 123 -16.50 1.67 6.35
N VAL A 124 -15.27 1.52 6.86
CA VAL A 124 -14.48 0.29 6.72
C VAL A 124 -15.19 -0.90 7.38
N GLU A 125 -15.71 -0.74 8.60
CA GLU A 125 -16.49 -1.79 9.27
C GLU A 125 -17.67 -2.25 8.41
N THR A 126 -18.46 -1.31 7.91
CA THR A 126 -19.62 -1.59 7.06
C THR A 126 -19.22 -2.30 5.76
N VAL A 127 -18.14 -1.86 5.11
CA VAL A 127 -17.65 -2.47 3.87
C VAL A 127 -17.16 -3.90 4.12
N VAL A 128 -16.40 -4.13 5.19
CA VAL A 128 -15.88 -5.45 5.56
C VAL A 128 -17.01 -6.42 5.87
N GLU A 129 -18.04 -5.98 6.59
CA GLU A 129 -19.23 -6.80 6.84
C GLU A 129 -19.95 -7.22 5.57
N ASN A 130 -20.10 -6.29 4.61
CA ASN A 130 -20.72 -6.61 3.33
C ASN A 130 -19.84 -7.53 2.47
N LEU A 131 -18.52 -7.34 2.46
CA LEU A 131 -17.59 -8.24 1.78
C LEU A 131 -17.69 -9.68 2.32
N LYS A 132 -17.83 -9.85 3.64
CA LYS A 132 -18.04 -11.17 4.24
C LYS A 132 -19.32 -11.85 3.75
N LYS A 133 -20.41 -11.09 3.58
CA LYS A 133 -21.69 -11.61 3.05
C LYS A 133 -21.58 -12.04 1.59
N MET A 134 -20.71 -11.39 0.81
CA MET A 134 -20.46 -11.72 -0.60
C MET A 134 -19.46 -12.88 -0.77
N SER A 135 -18.69 -13.20 0.28
CA SER A 135 -17.68 -14.25 0.24
C SER A 135 -18.31 -15.62 0.02
N LYS A 136 -17.69 -16.42 -0.86
CA LYS A 136 -18.09 -17.79 -1.15
C LYS A 136 -17.08 -18.76 -0.54
N PRO A 137 -17.49 -19.68 0.34
CA PRO A 137 -16.61 -20.72 0.85
C PRO A 137 -16.07 -21.57 -0.30
N VAL A 138 -14.77 -21.87 -0.26
CA VAL A 138 -14.11 -22.79 -1.19
C VAL A 138 -13.98 -24.14 -0.49
N ALA A 139 -14.62 -25.18 -1.03
CA ALA A 139 -14.63 -26.51 -0.41
C ALA A 139 -14.23 -27.62 -1.38
N GLU A 140 -14.51 -27.45 -2.68
CA GLU A 140 -14.24 -28.49 -3.66
C GLU A 140 -12.82 -28.42 -4.23
N LYS A 141 -12.23 -29.58 -4.52
CA LYS A 141 -10.90 -29.66 -5.17
C LYS A 141 -10.82 -28.86 -6.47
N LYS A 142 -11.92 -28.79 -7.22
CA LYS A 142 -12.03 -28.01 -8.46
C LYS A 142 -11.90 -26.51 -8.20
N GLU A 143 -12.57 -26.01 -7.17
CA GLU A 143 -12.51 -24.60 -6.77
C GLU A 143 -11.11 -24.24 -6.27
N ILE A 144 -10.48 -25.12 -5.48
CA ILE A 144 -9.09 -24.94 -5.02
C ILE A 144 -8.14 -24.82 -6.21
N ALA A 145 -8.27 -25.70 -7.21
CA ALA A 145 -7.45 -25.65 -8.42
C ALA A 145 -7.69 -24.36 -9.22
N GLN A 146 -8.94 -23.90 -9.32
CA GLN A 146 -9.26 -22.62 -9.97
C GLN A 146 -8.62 -21.43 -9.27
N VAL A 147 -8.70 -21.36 -7.94
CA VAL A 147 -8.03 -20.29 -7.18
C VAL A 147 -6.51 -20.36 -7.38
N GLY A 148 -5.91 -21.55 -7.30
CA GLY A 148 -4.47 -21.73 -7.53
C GLY A 148 -4.00 -21.28 -8.91
N THR A 149 -4.76 -21.63 -9.96
CA THR A 149 -4.46 -21.24 -11.35
C THR A 149 -4.45 -19.72 -11.52
N ILE A 150 -5.46 -19.05 -10.96
CA ILE A 150 -5.57 -17.58 -11.06
C ILE A 150 -4.41 -16.92 -10.29
N SER A 151 -4.11 -17.40 -9.07
CA SER A 151 -3.02 -16.88 -8.25
C SER A 151 -1.63 -17.10 -8.86
N ALA A 152 -1.46 -18.14 -9.68
CA ALA A 152 -0.22 -18.40 -10.42
C ALA A 152 -0.10 -17.62 -11.74
N ASN A 153 -0.84 -16.51 -11.91
CA ASN A 153 -0.90 -15.73 -13.16
C ASN A 153 -1.45 -16.52 -14.36
N ASN A 154 -2.43 -17.40 -14.14
CA ASN A 154 -3.01 -18.30 -15.15
C ASN A 154 -2.04 -19.38 -15.66
N ASP A 155 -1.11 -19.81 -14.81
CA ASP A 155 -0.31 -21.02 -15.04
C ASP A 155 -1.17 -22.24 -14.67
N ALA A 156 -1.44 -23.10 -15.65
CA ALA A 156 -2.48 -24.14 -15.62
C ALA A 156 -1.90 -25.55 -15.56
#